data_AF-A0A850G9D6-F1
#
_entry.id   AF-A0A850G9D6-F1
#
_cell.length_a   1.000
_cell.length_b   1.000
_cell.length_c   1.000
_cell.angle_alpha   90.00
_cell.angle_beta   90.00
_cell.angle_gamma   90.00
#
_symmetry.space_group_name_H-M   'P 1'
#
loop_
_entity.id
_entity.type
_entity.pdbx_description
1 polymer ?
#
loop_
_entity_poly.entity_id
_entity_poly.type
_entity_poly.pdbx_seq_one_letter_code
_entity_poly.pdbx_strand_id
1 'polypeptide(L)'
;MLLPLQEPPVQVGAPKGEPREGSDELATERHLQVQFVSGFEGWSLITIACDHQPMWLVSELARVLGFVNEPNTEGRLEEGKAGVDIAVAGLLTLLAQRWQDRVPSGAVAFIEGGERRGLLEKLDHAQVVLGPEHRRKPLVLIGMAAIDELVATLNSAVGRRLRTHLRERVTPEFHAWERAARAFEQPILSPDAATIAANRLEFERRCFEAAVLERLLDRLERDALVDNDRVVAHRVVASDIALGGHLEDHEALLSHGWSTPTQIAQRWSALTAMRVGRLIAHLGLKGSRAHSRAVITKARGHERTVVSYVYSPAAVALIERELSSRGFRRCACAELEARGDARWAAFGAQEQ
;
A
#
# COMPACT_ATOMS: atom_id res chain seq x y z
N MET A 1 -97.43 -19.88 -29.66
CA MET A 1 -97.28 -21.09 -28.81
C MET A 1 -96.00 -20.95 -28.03
N LEU A 2 -96.14 -21.08 -26.72
CA LEU A 2 -95.16 -21.26 -25.64
C LEU A 2 -94.07 -20.18 -25.41
N LEU A 3 -94.23 -19.64 -24.20
CA LEU A 3 -93.56 -18.59 -23.44
C LEU A 3 -92.19 -19.02 -22.86
N PRO A 4 -91.43 -18.06 -22.28
CA PRO A 4 -90.03 -18.15 -21.89
C PRO A 4 -89.85 -18.48 -20.39
N LEU A 5 -88.63 -18.81 -19.97
CA LEU A 5 -88.12 -18.82 -18.59
C LEU A 5 -86.57 -18.81 -18.70
N GLN A 6 -85.76 -18.13 -17.90
CA GLN A 6 -85.88 -16.98 -17.01
C GLN A 6 -84.41 -16.62 -16.68
N GLU A 7 -84.16 -15.34 -16.47
CA GLU A 7 -82.85 -14.73 -16.17
C GLU A 7 -82.26 -15.07 -14.76
N PRO A 8 -80.97 -14.73 -14.51
CA PRO A 8 -80.12 -15.19 -13.40
C PRO A 8 -80.24 -14.31 -12.13
N PRO A 9 -79.41 -14.50 -11.07
CA PRO A 9 -78.28 -13.56 -10.87
C PRO A 9 -77.03 -14.08 -10.11
N VAL A 10 -75.82 -13.61 -10.50
CA VAL A 10 -74.88 -12.69 -9.76
C VAL A 10 -73.93 -13.40 -8.78
N GLN A 11 -72.66 -13.61 -9.17
CA GLN A 11 -71.47 -12.76 -8.96
C GLN A 11 -71.09 -12.53 -7.49
N VAL A 12 -69.89 -12.99 -7.10
CA VAL A 12 -68.82 -12.24 -6.37
C VAL A 12 -67.54 -13.09 -6.57
N GLY A 13 -66.38 -12.65 -7.04
CA GLY A 13 -65.88 -11.39 -7.54
C GLY A 13 -64.46 -11.68 -8.06
N ALA A 14 -64.06 -11.03 -9.16
CA ALA A 14 -62.66 -10.94 -9.55
C ALA A 14 -61.90 -10.10 -8.51
N PRO A 15 -60.60 -10.36 -8.31
CA PRO A 15 -59.61 -9.65 -9.10
C PRO A 15 -58.67 -10.66 -9.78
N LYS A 16 -58.30 -10.52 -11.05
CA LYS A 16 -57.19 -9.65 -11.47
C LYS A 16 -56.12 -9.49 -10.38
N GLY A 17 -55.64 -10.64 -9.88
CA GLY A 17 -54.43 -10.73 -9.09
C GLY A 17 -53.22 -10.55 -10.01
N GLU A 18 -52.56 -9.43 -9.80
CA GLU A 18 -51.24 -9.01 -10.25
C GLU A 18 -50.27 -10.19 -10.51
N PRO A 19 -49.35 -10.06 -11.49
CA PRO A 19 -48.12 -10.86 -11.41
C PRO A 19 -47.54 -10.61 -10.03
N ARG A 20 -47.33 -11.69 -9.27
CA ARG A 20 -46.66 -11.65 -7.97
C ARG A 20 -45.29 -10.98 -8.16
N GLU A 21 -45.25 -9.67 -7.93
CA GLU A 21 -44.13 -8.99 -7.32
C GLU A 21 -43.91 -9.67 -5.97
N GLY A 22 -42.91 -10.54 -5.93
CA GLY A 22 -42.68 -11.46 -4.83
C GLY A 22 -41.30 -12.07 -4.99
N SER A 23 -40.31 -11.26 -4.62
CA SER A 23 -38.89 -11.55 -4.41
C SER A 23 -38.04 -11.85 -5.65
N ASP A 24 -37.99 -10.89 -6.59
CA ASP A 24 -36.66 -10.28 -6.83
C ASP A 24 -36.35 -9.50 -5.54
N GLU A 25 -35.90 -10.21 -4.50
CA GLU A 25 -34.93 -9.58 -3.61
C GLU A 25 -33.85 -9.14 -4.59
N LEU A 26 -33.74 -7.83 -4.83
CA LEU A 26 -32.56 -7.23 -5.41
C LEU A 26 -31.41 -7.87 -4.64
N ALA A 27 -30.84 -8.94 -5.20
CA ALA A 27 -29.78 -9.70 -4.56
C ALA A 27 -28.71 -8.65 -4.40
N THR A 28 -28.58 -8.14 -3.17
CA THR A 28 -27.80 -6.95 -2.87
C THR A 28 -26.44 -7.23 -3.46
N GLU A 29 -26.07 -6.51 -4.52
CA GLU A 29 -24.86 -6.82 -5.27
C GLU A 29 -23.71 -6.94 -4.28
N ARG A 30 -23.07 -8.11 -4.22
CA ARG A 30 -22.06 -8.34 -3.19
C ARG A 30 -20.93 -7.36 -3.38
N HIS A 31 -20.44 -6.82 -2.27
CA HIS A 31 -19.29 -5.94 -2.32
C HIS A 31 -18.01 -6.76 -2.50
N LEU A 32 -17.59 -6.92 -3.75
CA LEU A 32 -16.40 -7.70 -4.13
C LEU A 32 -15.18 -6.81 -4.33
N GLN A 33 -14.06 -7.12 -3.68
CA GLN A 33 -12.78 -6.42 -3.91
C GLN A 33 -11.62 -7.41 -3.86
N VAL A 34 -10.71 -7.33 -4.81
CA VAL A 34 -9.49 -8.16 -4.82
C VAL A 34 -8.45 -7.48 -3.93
N GLN A 35 -7.95 -8.21 -2.94
CA GLN A 35 -6.88 -7.75 -2.06
C GLN A 35 -5.75 -8.77 -2.07
N PHE A 36 -4.60 -8.40 -2.60
CA PHE A 36 -3.45 -9.29 -2.58
C PHE A 36 -2.77 -9.19 -1.23
N VAL A 37 -2.89 -10.24 -0.41
CA VAL A 37 -2.38 -10.18 0.97
C VAL A 37 -1.14 -11.05 1.17
N SER A 38 -0.92 -12.18 0.49
CA SER A 38 0.36 -12.90 0.64
C SER A 38 0.58 -14.07 -0.33
N GLY A 39 1.78 -14.66 -0.31
CA GLY A 39 2.03 -16.02 -0.78
C GLY A 39 2.15 -17.03 0.39
N PHE A 40 1.91 -18.31 0.10
CA PHE A 40 2.07 -19.43 1.03
C PHE A 40 2.86 -20.56 0.37
N GLU A 41 4.02 -20.93 0.92
CA GLU A 41 4.86 -22.05 0.43
C GLU A 41 5.14 -22.02 -1.09
N GLY A 42 5.34 -20.82 -1.65
CA GLY A 42 5.59 -20.61 -3.09
C GLY A 42 4.33 -20.44 -3.94
N TRP A 43 3.14 -20.61 -3.37
CA TRP A 43 1.85 -20.38 -4.03
C TRP A 43 1.36 -18.96 -3.80
N SER A 44 0.84 -18.31 -4.84
CA SER A 44 0.13 -17.03 -4.71
C SER A 44 -1.24 -17.26 -4.11
N LEU A 45 -1.54 -16.60 -2.98
CA LEU A 45 -2.83 -16.72 -2.31
C LEU A 45 -3.63 -15.43 -2.54
N ILE A 46 -4.60 -15.49 -3.45
CA ILE A 46 -5.45 -14.36 -3.77
C ILE A 46 -6.57 -14.28 -2.73
N THR A 47 -6.57 -13.22 -1.92
CA THR A 47 -7.66 -12.92 -0.99
C THR A 47 -8.68 -12.02 -1.67
N ILE A 48 -9.95 -12.37 -1.57
CA ILE A 48 -11.06 -11.59 -2.11
C ILE A 48 -11.90 -11.14 -0.92
N ALA A 49 -12.04 -9.83 -0.75
CA ALA A 49 -13.04 -9.27 0.13
C ALA A 49 -14.41 -9.51 -0.50
N CYS A 50 -15.25 -10.28 0.16
CA CYS A 50 -16.65 -10.49 -0.22
C CYS A 50 -17.50 -10.14 1.00
N ASP A 51 -18.32 -9.09 0.87
CA ASP A 51 -19.13 -8.55 1.97
C ASP A 51 -18.31 -8.33 3.25
N HIS A 52 -17.15 -7.70 3.10
CA HIS A 52 -16.21 -7.39 4.19
C HIS A 52 -15.55 -8.60 4.86
N GLN A 53 -15.68 -9.80 4.29
CA GLN A 53 -15.01 -11.00 4.78
C GLN A 53 -13.91 -11.45 3.82
N PRO A 54 -12.75 -11.89 4.34
CA PRO A 54 -11.71 -12.47 3.50
C PRO A 54 -12.14 -13.87 3.04
N MET A 55 -12.18 -14.05 1.73
CA MET A 55 -12.45 -15.33 1.08
C MET A 55 -11.38 -15.68 0.06
N TRP A 56 -11.26 -16.96 -0.28
CA TRP A 56 -10.24 -17.48 -1.19
C TRP A 56 -10.87 -18.36 -2.26
N LEU A 57 -10.27 -18.37 -3.45
CA LEU A 57 -10.70 -19.23 -4.55
C LEU A 57 -10.51 -20.70 -4.18
N VAL A 58 -11.59 -21.49 -4.30
CA VAL A 58 -11.55 -22.93 -4.01
C VAL A 58 -10.55 -23.66 -4.89
N SER A 59 -10.40 -23.25 -6.15
CA SER A 59 -9.43 -23.85 -7.08
C SER A 59 -7.98 -23.72 -6.62
N GLU A 60 -7.59 -22.55 -6.13
CA GLU A 60 -6.24 -22.33 -5.61
C GLU A 60 -6.01 -23.09 -4.31
N LEU A 61 -7.02 -23.13 -3.44
CA LEU A 61 -6.96 -23.92 -2.21
C LEU A 61 -6.89 -25.42 -2.47
N ALA A 62 -7.61 -25.92 -3.47
CA ALA A 62 -7.53 -27.32 -3.88
C ALA A 62 -6.11 -27.70 -4.34
N ARG A 63 -5.41 -26.80 -5.04
CA ARG A 63 -3.99 -27.00 -5.41
C ARG A 63 -3.08 -27.02 -4.19
N VAL A 64 -3.18 -26.01 -3.31
CA VAL A 64 -2.36 -25.91 -2.10
C VAL A 64 -2.55 -27.11 -1.17
N LEU A 65 -3.79 -27.62 -1.07
CA LEU A 65 -4.12 -28.78 -0.25
C LEU A 65 -3.81 -30.13 -0.92
N GLY A 66 -3.29 -30.11 -2.15
CA GLY A 66 -2.84 -31.32 -2.87
C GLY A 66 -3.95 -32.16 -3.49
N PHE A 67 -5.13 -31.58 -3.76
CA PHE A 67 -6.22 -32.27 -4.49
C PHE A 67 -5.99 -32.31 -6.00
N VAL A 68 -5.15 -31.42 -6.52
CA VAL A 68 -4.70 -31.48 -7.91
C VAL A 68 -3.42 -32.32 -7.91
N ASN A 69 -3.50 -33.55 -8.43
CA ASN A 69 -2.30 -34.31 -8.74
C ASN A 69 -1.48 -33.50 -9.75
N GLU A 70 -0.20 -33.27 -9.46
CA GLU A 70 0.71 -32.72 -10.47
C GLU A 70 0.57 -33.57 -11.73
N PRO A 71 0.37 -32.94 -12.91
CA PRO A 71 0.38 -33.69 -14.14
C PRO A 71 1.74 -34.37 -14.23
N ASN A 72 1.73 -35.71 -14.18
CA ASN A 72 2.93 -36.51 -14.48
C ASN A 72 3.60 -35.89 -15.71
N THR A 73 4.89 -35.63 -15.57
CA THR A 73 5.66 -34.62 -16.30
C THR A 73 5.93 -34.96 -17.77
N GLU A 74 5.09 -35.77 -18.42
CA GLU A 74 5.27 -36.18 -19.81
C GLU A 74 3.92 -36.31 -20.53
N GLY A 75 3.43 -35.17 -21.02
CA GLY A 75 2.68 -35.10 -22.27
C GLY A 75 1.19 -35.41 -22.26
N ARG A 76 0.35 -34.46 -21.81
CA ARG A 76 -0.98 -34.16 -22.40
C ARG A 76 -1.60 -32.91 -21.78
N LEU A 77 -1.57 -31.80 -22.51
CA LEU A 77 -2.15 -30.50 -22.12
C LEU A 77 -3.69 -30.51 -21.99
N GLU A 78 -4.37 -31.55 -22.49
CA GLU A 78 -5.84 -31.65 -22.40
C GLU A 78 -6.34 -32.30 -21.09
N GLU A 79 -5.49 -32.97 -20.32
CA GLU A 79 -5.87 -33.62 -19.05
C GLU A 79 -5.89 -32.65 -17.85
N GLY A 80 -5.23 -31.50 -17.96
CA GLY A 80 -5.15 -30.51 -16.86
C GLY A 80 -6.49 -29.88 -16.47
N LYS A 81 -7.41 -29.73 -17.44
CA LYS A 81 -8.72 -29.10 -17.19
C LYS A 81 -9.65 -29.99 -16.36
N ALA A 82 -9.65 -31.30 -16.61
CA ALA A 82 -10.45 -32.25 -15.84
C ALA A 82 -9.95 -32.35 -14.40
N GLY A 83 -8.63 -32.27 -14.18
CA GLY A 83 -8.01 -32.39 -12.85
C GLY A 83 -8.46 -31.30 -11.87
N VAL A 84 -8.52 -30.04 -12.29
CA VAL A 84 -8.94 -28.93 -11.41
C VAL A 84 -10.42 -29.04 -11.05
N ASP A 85 -11.27 -29.39 -12.02
CA ASP A 85 -12.70 -29.57 -11.79
C ASP A 85 -13.00 -30.69 -10.81
N ILE A 86 -12.31 -31.82 -10.95
CA ILE A 86 -12.41 -32.97 -10.04
C ILE A 86 -11.92 -32.58 -8.65
N ALA A 87 -10.81 -31.84 -8.54
CA ALA A 87 -10.26 -31.39 -7.27
C ALA A 87 -11.21 -30.43 -6.53
N VAL A 88 -11.77 -29.45 -7.23
CA VAL A 88 -12.77 -28.51 -6.69
C VAL A 88 -14.02 -29.27 -6.25
N ALA A 89 -14.54 -30.16 -7.09
CA ALA A 89 -15.70 -30.98 -6.76
C ALA A 89 -15.44 -31.87 -5.54
N GLY A 90 -14.25 -32.47 -5.43
CA GLY A 90 -13.85 -33.30 -4.30
C GLY A 90 -13.79 -32.53 -2.99
N LEU A 91 -13.20 -31.34 -3.01
CA LEU A 91 -13.10 -30.45 -1.85
C LEU A 91 -14.49 -29.95 -1.40
N LEU A 92 -15.35 -29.55 -2.34
CA LEU A 92 -16.73 -29.16 -2.04
C LEU A 92 -17.59 -30.32 -1.53
N THR A 93 -17.40 -31.52 -2.08
CA THR A 93 -18.10 -32.74 -1.62
C THR A 93 -17.69 -33.07 -0.18
N LEU A 94 -16.41 -32.95 0.15
CA LEU A 94 -15.91 -33.17 1.51
C LEU A 94 -16.51 -32.17 2.51
N LEU A 95 -16.63 -30.90 2.13
CA LEU A 95 -17.34 -29.88 2.93
C LEU A 95 -18.84 -30.20 3.08
N ALA A 96 -19.51 -30.58 2.00
CA ALA A 96 -20.93 -30.92 2.01
C ALA A 96 -21.22 -32.12 2.93
N GLN A 97 -20.37 -33.15 2.90
CA GLN A 97 -20.49 -34.32 3.79
C GLN A 97 -20.39 -33.96 5.28
N ARG A 98 -19.61 -32.92 5.61
CA ARG A 98 -19.42 -32.45 6.99
C ARG A 98 -20.53 -31.55 7.47
N TRP A 99 -21.00 -30.65 6.62
CA TRP A 99 -21.98 -29.66 7.03
C TRP A 99 -23.40 -30.18 7.13
N GLN A 100 -23.65 -31.42 6.67
CA GLN A 100 -24.84 -32.28 6.75
C GLN A 100 -26.21 -31.64 6.50
N ASP A 101 -26.51 -30.42 6.96
CA ASP A 101 -27.70 -29.63 6.65
C ASP A 101 -27.53 -28.11 6.86
N ARG A 102 -26.39 -27.63 7.40
CA ARG A 102 -26.19 -26.19 7.71
C ARG A 102 -24.78 -25.73 7.39
N VAL A 103 -24.65 -25.06 6.25
CA VAL A 103 -23.45 -24.29 5.91
C VAL A 103 -23.48 -23.00 6.74
N PRO A 104 -22.40 -22.66 7.47
CA PRO A 104 -22.33 -21.37 8.15
C PRO A 104 -22.47 -20.23 7.14
N SER A 105 -23.23 -19.19 7.48
CA SER A 105 -23.36 -18.01 6.61
C SER A 105 -21.98 -17.41 6.32
N GLY A 106 -21.71 -17.08 5.06
CA GLY A 106 -20.41 -16.57 4.60
C GLY A 106 -19.29 -17.61 4.48
N ALA A 107 -19.54 -18.89 4.75
CA ALA A 107 -18.51 -19.93 4.60
C ALA A 107 -18.18 -20.23 3.13
N VAL A 108 -19.17 -20.15 2.25
CA VAL A 108 -19.03 -20.37 0.80
C VAL A 108 -19.81 -19.30 0.05
N ALA A 109 -19.20 -18.67 -0.94
CA ALA A 109 -19.86 -17.76 -1.86
C ALA A 109 -19.71 -18.26 -3.30
N PHE A 110 -20.84 -18.43 -3.98
CA PHE A 110 -20.91 -18.72 -5.41
C PHE A 110 -21.06 -17.40 -6.16
N ILE A 111 -20.09 -17.09 -7.01
CA ILE A 111 -20.02 -15.84 -7.78
C ILE A 111 -20.37 -16.15 -9.25
N GLU A 112 -21.50 -15.63 -9.68
CA GLU A 112 -22.12 -15.90 -10.98
C GLU A 112 -22.51 -14.60 -11.72
N GLY A 113 -22.92 -14.72 -12.99
CA GLY A 113 -23.50 -13.63 -13.76
C GLY A 113 -22.69 -12.33 -13.78
N GLY A 114 -23.33 -11.22 -13.39
CA GLY A 114 -22.74 -9.88 -13.33
C GLY A 114 -21.62 -9.75 -12.30
N GLU A 115 -21.81 -10.31 -11.10
CA GLU A 115 -20.80 -10.32 -10.03
C GLU A 115 -19.50 -10.98 -10.49
N ARG A 116 -19.64 -12.10 -11.22
CA ARG A 116 -18.50 -12.81 -11.79
C ARG A 116 -17.73 -11.96 -12.79
N ARG A 117 -18.44 -11.26 -13.68
CA ARG A 117 -17.80 -10.37 -14.64
C ARG A 117 -17.04 -9.25 -13.91
N GLY A 118 -17.67 -8.61 -12.93
CA GLY A 118 -17.03 -7.56 -12.14
C GLY A 118 -15.81 -8.06 -11.35
N LEU A 119 -15.88 -9.27 -10.79
CA LEU A 119 -14.74 -9.89 -10.10
C LEU A 119 -13.61 -10.23 -11.08
N LEU A 120 -13.90 -10.76 -12.26
CA LEU A 120 -12.89 -11.06 -13.28
C LEU A 120 -12.20 -9.79 -13.78
N GLU A 121 -12.95 -8.72 -13.99
CA GLU A 121 -12.38 -7.41 -14.35
C GLU A 121 -11.45 -6.91 -13.24
N LYS A 122 -11.85 -7.03 -11.96
CA LYS A 122 -10.99 -6.65 -10.82
C LYS A 122 -9.73 -7.52 -10.69
N LEU A 123 -9.84 -8.82 -10.96
CA LEU A 123 -8.70 -9.74 -10.97
C LEU A 123 -7.72 -9.41 -12.11
N ASP A 124 -8.24 -9.07 -13.29
CA ASP A 124 -7.44 -8.66 -14.44
C ASP A 124 -6.70 -7.34 -14.17
N HIS A 125 -7.36 -6.36 -13.56
CA HIS A 125 -6.72 -5.10 -13.12
C HIS A 125 -5.63 -5.35 -12.06
N ALA A 126 -5.81 -6.34 -11.19
CA ALA A 126 -4.83 -6.78 -10.22
C ALA A 126 -3.72 -7.67 -10.83
N GLN A 127 -3.69 -7.83 -12.17
CA GLN A 127 -2.76 -8.68 -12.92
C GLN A 127 -2.79 -10.16 -12.49
N VAL A 128 -3.94 -10.61 -11.99
CA VAL A 128 -4.16 -12.01 -11.60
C VAL A 128 -4.60 -12.80 -12.82
N VAL A 129 -3.70 -13.64 -13.34
CA VAL A 129 -4.01 -14.53 -14.45
C VAL A 129 -4.67 -15.80 -13.91
N LEU A 130 -6.00 -15.85 -13.99
CA LEU A 130 -6.72 -17.10 -13.76
C LEU A 130 -6.53 -18.05 -14.94
N GLY A 131 -6.41 -19.35 -14.64
CA GLY A 131 -6.38 -20.38 -15.67
C GLY A 131 -7.66 -20.39 -16.52
N PRO A 132 -7.59 -20.92 -17.77
CA PRO A 132 -8.70 -20.90 -18.73
C PRO A 132 -9.98 -21.60 -18.21
N GLU A 133 -9.85 -22.52 -17.26
CA GLU A 133 -10.94 -23.20 -16.54
C GLU A 133 -11.93 -22.23 -15.88
N HIS A 134 -11.46 -21.05 -15.46
CA HIS A 134 -12.27 -20.05 -14.77
C HIS A 134 -13.15 -19.22 -15.71
N ARG A 135 -12.99 -19.32 -17.03
CA ARG A 135 -13.65 -18.43 -18.02
C ARG A 135 -15.13 -18.72 -18.29
N ARG A 136 -15.66 -19.88 -17.92
CA ARG A 136 -17.07 -20.24 -18.21
C ARG A 136 -17.86 -20.76 -16.99
N LYS A 137 -17.23 -20.88 -15.83
CA LYS A 137 -17.83 -21.50 -14.63
C LYS A 137 -18.05 -20.47 -13.51
N PRO A 138 -19.00 -20.74 -12.60
CA PRO A 138 -19.09 -20.00 -11.35
C PRO A 138 -17.73 -19.99 -10.64
N LEU A 139 -17.36 -18.85 -10.07
CA LEU A 139 -16.22 -18.80 -9.16
C LEU A 139 -16.73 -19.15 -7.77
N VAL A 140 -16.09 -20.12 -7.12
CA VAL A 140 -16.44 -20.50 -5.76
C VAL A 140 -15.38 -19.94 -4.82
N LEU A 141 -15.83 -19.12 -3.88
CA LEU A 141 -15.02 -18.55 -2.82
C LEU A 141 -15.35 -19.25 -1.51
N ILE A 142 -14.34 -19.49 -0.68
CA ILE A 142 -14.53 -20.04 0.66
C ILE A 142 -13.90 -19.17 1.71
N GLY A 143 -14.63 -18.96 2.81
CA GLY A 143 -14.20 -18.20 3.97
C GLY A 143 -13.48 -19.06 5.01
N MET A 144 -13.06 -18.43 6.11
CA MET A 144 -12.26 -19.10 7.14
C MET A 144 -12.97 -20.28 7.82
N ALA A 145 -14.29 -20.21 7.99
CA ALA A 145 -15.07 -21.31 8.56
C ALA A 145 -14.98 -22.60 7.72
N ALA A 146 -14.98 -22.47 6.39
CA ALA A 146 -14.77 -23.59 5.47
C ALA A 146 -13.37 -24.16 5.56
N ILE A 147 -12.36 -23.28 5.66
CA ILE A 147 -10.96 -23.69 5.78
C ILE A 147 -10.73 -24.45 7.08
N ASP A 148 -11.30 -23.98 8.18
CA ASP A 148 -11.21 -24.65 9.47
C ASP A 148 -11.76 -26.08 9.39
N GLU A 149 -12.90 -26.26 8.73
CA GLU A 149 -13.52 -27.58 8.53
C GLU A 149 -12.71 -28.49 7.59
N LEU A 150 -12.19 -27.94 6.49
CA LEU A 150 -11.31 -28.64 5.56
C LEU A 150 -10.05 -29.14 6.28
N VAL A 151 -9.42 -28.29 7.08
CA VAL A 151 -8.19 -28.61 7.79
C VAL A 151 -8.44 -29.63 8.89
N ALA A 152 -9.57 -29.51 9.60
CA ALA A 152 -10.00 -30.51 10.58
C ALA A 152 -10.23 -31.88 9.94
N THR A 153 -10.80 -31.92 8.72
CA THR A 153 -11.13 -33.16 8.04
C THR A 153 -9.93 -33.80 7.34
N LEU A 154 -9.10 -33.00 6.67
CA LEU A 154 -7.90 -33.50 5.97
C LEU A 154 -6.80 -33.91 6.95
N ASN A 155 -6.75 -33.25 8.11
CA ASN A 155 -5.70 -33.42 9.12
C ASN A 155 -4.26 -33.37 8.54
N SER A 156 -4.09 -32.65 7.43
CA SER A 156 -2.80 -32.57 6.74
C SER A 156 -1.89 -31.54 7.40
N ALA A 157 -0.57 -31.79 7.36
CA ALA A 157 0.41 -30.82 7.88
C ALA A 157 0.34 -29.50 7.10
N VAL A 158 0.18 -29.57 5.77
CA VAL A 158 0.02 -28.41 4.88
C VAL A 158 -1.24 -27.63 5.25
N GLY A 159 -2.38 -28.30 5.45
CA GLY A 159 -3.62 -27.65 5.85
C GLY A 159 -3.50 -26.92 7.19
N ARG A 160 -2.84 -27.53 8.19
CA ARG A 160 -2.60 -26.87 9.48
C ARG A 160 -1.72 -25.63 9.35
N ARG A 161 -0.64 -25.69 8.55
CA ARG A 161 0.24 -24.53 8.30
C ARG A 161 -0.48 -23.44 7.51
N LEU A 162 -1.27 -23.81 6.51
CA LEU A 162 -2.11 -22.88 5.77
C LEU A 162 -3.08 -22.16 6.71
N ARG A 163 -3.83 -22.88 7.54
CA ARG A 163 -4.75 -22.28 8.52
C ARG A 163 -4.03 -21.30 9.44
N THR A 164 -2.87 -21.67 9.96
CA THR A 164 -2.05 -20.79 10.80
C THR A 164 -1.62 -19.54 10.04
N HIS A 165 -1.11 -19.69 8.82
CA HIS A 165 -0.72 -18.54 7.97
C HIS A 165 -1.90 -17.59 7.70
N LEU A 166 -3.08 -18.13 7.39
CA LEU A 166 -4.26 -17.32 7.14
C LEU A 166 -4.72 -16.58 8.41
N ARG A 167 -4.77 -17.26 9.56
CA ARG A 167 -5.21 -16.68 10.81
C ARG A 167 -4.24 -15.65 11.40
N GLU A 168 -2.94 -15.90 11.30
CA GLU A 168 -1.92 -15.08 11.97
C GLU A 168 -1.39 -13.94 11.09
N ARG A 169 -1.44 -14.09 9.76
CA ARG A 169 -0.90 -13.08 8.83
C ARG A 169 -1.99 -12.46 7.97
N VAL A 170 -2.71 -13.29 7.21
CA VAL A 170 -3.63 -12.78 6.16
C VAL A 170 -4.85 -12.07 6.74
N THR A 171 -5.57 -12.68 7.68
CA THR A 171 -6.79 -12.12 8.25
C THR A 171 -6.52 -10.82 9.05
N PRO A 172 -5.47 -10.74 9.89
CA PRO A 172 -5.13 -9.49 10.57
C PRO A 172 -4.75 -8.36 9.62
N GLU A 173 -3.95 -8.64 8.58
CA GLU A 173 -3.57 -7.66 7.56
C GLU A 173 -4.78 -7.20 6.74
N PHE A 174 -5.66 -8.12 6.36
CA PHE A 174 -6.92 -7.82 5.69
C PHE A 174 -7.77 -6.84 6.50
N HIS A 175 -8.00 -7.11 7.79
CA HIS A 175 -8.78 -6.22 8.64
C HIS A 175 -8.05 -4.92 8.99
N ALA A 176 -6.71 -4.90 8.99
CA ALA A 176 -5.95 -3.66 9.11
C ALA A 176 -6.18 -2.77 7.87
N TRP A 177 -6.13 -3.36 6.69
CA TRP A 177 -6.41 -2.67 5.43
C TRP A 177 -7.85 -2.19 5.34
N GLU A 178 -8.81 -3.02 5.72
CA GLU A 178 -10.22 -2.65 5.77
C GLU A 178 -10.48 -1.49 6.74
N ARG A 179 -9.87 -1.54 7.94
CA ARG A 179 -9.95 -0.43 8.90
C ARG A 179 -9.33 0.85 8.33
N ALA A 180 -8.21 0.75 7.62
CA ALA A 180 -7.60 1.89 6.95
C ALA A 180 -8.54 2.46 5.87
N ALA A 181 -9.06 1.61 4.98
CA ALA A 181 -9.99 1.99 3.92
C ALA A 181 -11.25 2.67 4.48
N ARG A 182 -11.88 2.08 5.50
CA ARG A 182 -13.04 2.66 6.19
C ARG A 182 -12.70 3.97 6.91
N ALA A 183 -11.50 4.10 7.48
CA ALA A 183 -11.03 5.35 8.08
C ALA A 183 -10.83 6.47 7.04
N PHE A 184 -10.58 6.13 5.77
CA PHE A 184 -10.57 7.10 4.68
C PHE A 184 -11.99 7.49 4.23
N GLU A 185 -12.96 6.56 4.27
CA GLU A 185 -14.37 6.82 3.92
C GLU A 185 -15.13 7.57 5.01
N GLN A 186 -14.81 7.32 6.28
CA GLN A 186 -15.31 8.04 7.45
C GLN A 186 -14.12 8.49 8.28
N PRO A 187 -13.65 9.75 8.11
CA PRO A 187 -12.50 10.25 8.85
C PRO A 187 -12.88 10.40 10.32
N ILE A 188 -12.63 9.35 11.11
CA ILE A 188 -12.60 9.41 12.59
C ILE A 188 -11.39 10.24 13.04
N LEU A 189 -10.36 10.29 12.19
CA LEU A 189 -9.19 11.13 12.33
C LEU A 189 -9.48 12.51 11.75
N SER A 190 -8.95 13.57 12.38
CA SER A 190 -8.99 14.89 11.76
C SER A 190 -8.38 14.81 10.34
N PRO A 191 -8.82 15.64 9.38
CA PRO A 191 -8.29 15.65 8.01
C PRO A 191 -6.75 15.75 7.97
N ASP A 192 -6.14 16.34 9.00
CA ASP A 192 -4.68 16.41 9.15
C ASP A 192 -4.05 15.03 9.40
N ALA A 193 -4.66 14.18 10.22
CA ALA A 193 -4.12 12.86 10.53
C ALA A 193 -4.24 11.87 9.35
N ALA A 194 -5.30 11.97 8.55
CA ALA A 194 -5.41 11.22 7.29
C ALA A 194 -4.33 11.67 6.28
N THR A 195 -4.09 12.99 6.20
CA THR A 195 -3.05 13.56 5.33
C THR A 195 -1.65 13.13 5.80
N ILE A 196 -1.38 13.12 7.10
CA ILE A 196 -0.11 12.63 7.67
C ILE A 196 0.11 11.15 7.35
N ALA A 197 -0.91 10.30 7.52
CA ALA A 197 -0.80 8.88 7.20
C ALA A 197 -0.56 8.63 5.70
N ALA A 198 -1.28 9.35 4.83
CA ALA A 198 -1.08 9.27 3.38
C ALA A 198 0.34 9.71 2.98
N ASN A 199 0.82 10.84 3.48
CA ASN A 199 2.17 11.34 3.23
C ASN A 199 3.23 10.35 3.75
N ARG A 200 2.96 9.66 4.85
CA ARG A 200 3.87 8.65 5.41
C ARG A 200 3.96 7.41 4.52
N LEU A 201 2.82 6.88 4.07
CA LEU A 201 2.78 5.74 3.16
C LEU A 201 3.45 6.06 1.82
N GLU A 202 3.21 7.25 1.28
CA GLU A 202 3.85 7.72 0.05
C GLU A 202 5.38 7.83 0.22
N PHE A 203 5.85 8.32 1.37
CA PHE A 203 7.27 8.36 1.69
C PHE A 203 7.89 6.95 1.78
N GLU A 204 7.22 6.02 2.46
CA GLU A 204 7.69 4.63 2.58
C GLU A 204 7.75 3.92 1.23
N ARG A 205 6.74 4.15 0.37
CA ARG A 205 6.73 3.65 -1.01
C ARG A 205 7.92 4.19 -1.81
N ARG A 206 8.17 5.50 -1.78
CA ARG A 206 9.31 6.13 -2.48
C ARG A 206 10.66 5.59 -1.99
N CYS A 207 10.82 5.45 -0.68
CA CYS A 207 12.02 4.84 -0.10
C CYS A 207 12.22 3.39 -0.57
N PHE A 208 11.14 2.61 -0.64
CA PHE A 208 11.18 1.23 -1.12
C PHE A 208 11.56 1.17 -2.61
N GLU A 209 10.94 1.98 -3.47
CA GLU A 209 11.24 2.05 -4.90
C GLU A 209 12.71 2.43 -5.14
N ALA A 210 13.23 3.44 -4.44
CA ALA A 210 14.64 3.85 -4.52
C ALA A 210 15.58 2.73 -4.06
N ALA A 211 15.27 2.05 -2.96
CA ALA A 211 16.10 0.96 -2.43
C ALA A 211 16.14 -0.27 -3.36
N VAL A 212 15.03 -0.58 -4.03
CA VAL A 212 14.98 -1.65 -5.04
C VAL A 212 15.83 -1.27 -6.25
N LEU A 213 15.76 -0.02 -6.70
CA LEU A 213 16.56 0.48 -7.81
C LEU A 213 18.07 0.43 -7.49
N GLU A 214 18.50 0.91 -6.33
CA GLU A 214 19.90 0.82 -5.88
C GLU A 214 20.41 -0.63 -5.86
N ARG A 215 19.63 -1.56 -5.30
CA ARG A 215 20.01 -3.00 -5.28
C ARG A 215 20.11 -3.60 -6.67
N LEU A 216 19.29 -3.15 -7.62
CA LEU A 216 19.36 -3.58 -9.02
C LEU A 216 20.62 -3.01 -9.68
N LEU A 217 20.90 -1.72 -9.49
CA LEU A 217 22.10 -1.07 -10.01
C LEU A 217 23.38 -1.73 -9.48
N ASP A 218 23.43 -2.06 -8.19
CA ASP A 218 24.57 -2.76 -7.59
C ASP A 218 24.81 -4.15 -8.20
N ARG A 219 23.76 -4.85 -8.65
CA ARG A 219 23.90 -6.14 -9.35
C ARG A 219 24.39 -5.93 -10.77
N LEU A 220 23.80 -4.98 -11.50
CA LEU A 220 24.19 -4.66 -12.88
C LEU A 220 25.62 -4.13 -12.97
N GLU A 221 26.06 -3.35 -11.99
CA GLU A 221 27.44 -2.87 -11.85
C GLU A 221 28.40 -4.03 -11.56
N ARG A 222 28.05 -4.92 -10.62
CA ARG A 222 28.85 -6.12 -10.31
C ARG A 222 29.01 -7.06 -11.50
N ASP A 223 27.97 -7.22 -12.30
CA ASP A 223 27.97 -8.08 -13.48
C ASP A 223 28.53 -7.35 -14.73
N ALA A 224 28.95 -6.08 -14.59
CA ALA A 224 29.46 -5.22 -15.67
C ALA A 224 28.52 -5.11 -16.89
N LEU A 225 27.21 -5.16 -16.65
CA LEU A 225 26.18 -5.14 -17.70
C LEU A 225 25.78 -3.72 -18.13
N VAL A 226 26.24 -2.70 -17.41
CA VAL A 226 25.88 -1.30 -17.62
C VAL A 226 27.10 -0.41 -17.45
N ASP A 227 27.25 0.58 -18.33
CA ASP A 227 28.31 1.59 -18.24
C ASP A 227 28.23 2.41 -16.95
N ASN A 228 29.38 2.78 -16.41
CA ASN A 228 29.47 3.52 -15.14
C ASN A 228 28.68 4.85 -15.17
N ASP A 229 28.75 5.59 -16.28
CA ASP A 229 28.00 6.84 -16.46
C ASP A 229 26.48 6.64 -16.35
N ARG A 230 25.96 5.49 -16.82
CA ARG A 230 24.55 5.14 -16.70
C ARG A 230 24.19 4.73 -15.29
N VAL A 231 25.07 4.00 -14.60
CA VAL A 231 24.89 3.66 -13.17
C VAL A 231 24.78 4.94 -12.34
N VAL A 232 25.68 5.91 -12.55
CA VAL A 232 25.63 7.21 -11.87
C VAL A 232 24.33 7.96 -12.16
N ALA A 233 23.92 8.04 -13.43
CA ALA A 233 22.66 8.70 -13.80
C ALA A 233 21.45 8.04 -13.11
N HIS A 234 21.41 6.72 -13.03
CA HIS A 234 20.31 6.01 -12.37
C HIS A 234 20.33 6.11 -10.84
N ARG A 235 21.50 6.25 -10.21
CA ARG A 235 21.61 6.54 -8.77
C ARG A 235 21.10 7.95 -8.43
N VAL A 236 21.32 8.93 -9.32
CA VAL A 236 20.68 10.26 -9.18
C VAL A 236 19.16 10.13 -9.24
N VAL A 237 18.63 9.34 -10.18
CA VAL A 237 17.18 9.06 -10.26
C VAL A 237 16.66 8.35 -9.00
N ALA A 238 17.39 7.39 -8.45
CA ALA A 238 17.02 6.74 -7.20
C ALA A 238 16.93 7.75 -6.04
N SER A 239 17.87 8.71 -6.00
CA SER A 239 17.88 9.80 -5.02
C SER A 239 16.69 10.74 -5.22
N ASP A 240 16.36 11.11 -6.46
CA ASP A 240 15.18 11.92 -6.79
C ASP A 240 13.88 11.26 -6.34
N ILE A 241 13.74 9.95 -6.58
CA ILE A 241 12.58 9.15 -6.16
C ILE A 241 12.47 9.17 -4.63
N ALA A 242 13.56 8.93 -3.91
CA ALA A 242 13.56 8.93 -2.45
C ALA A 242 13.16 10.31 -1.87
N LEU A 243 13.62 11.40 -2.49
CA LEU A 243 13.31 12.77 -2.06
C LEU A 243 11.89 13.20 -2.48
N GLY A 244 11.33 12.61 -3.54
CA GLY A 244 10.09 13.05 -4.18
C GLY A 244 10.21 14.40 -4.87
N GLY A 245 11.39 14.69 -5.40
CA GLY A 245 11.76 15.94 -6.04
C GLY A 245 13.11 15.81 -6.74
N HIS A 246 13.52 16.84 -7.48
CA HIS A 246 14.81 16.82 -8.15
C HIS A 246 15.93 17.09 -7.15
N LEU A 247 17.03 16.32 -7.21
CA LEU A 247 18.21 16.47 -6.36
C LEU A 247 18.77 17.91 -6.41
N GLU A 248 18.66 18.56 -7.56
CA GLU A 248 19.05 19.96 -7.79
C GLU A 248 18.28 20.94 -6.89
N ASP A 249 17.00 20.69 -6.61
CA ASP A 249 16.21 21.52 -5.70
C ASP A 249 16.70 21.41 -4.24
N HIS A 250 17.42 20.33 -3.94
CA HIS A 250 18.05 20.07 -2.66
C HIS A 250 19.55 20.39 -2.64
N GLU A 251 20.13 20.95 -3.71
CA GLU A 251 21.56 21.28 -3.81
C GLU A 251 22.01 22.19 -2.66
N ALA A 252 21.17 23.12 -2.20
CA ALA A 252 21.48 23.97 -1.06
C ALA A 252 21.52 23.22 0.29
N LEU A 253 20.71 22.17 0.46
CA LEU A 253 20.70 21.31 1.64
C LEU A 253 21.84 20.28 1.61
N LEU A 254 22.20 19.81 0.42
CA LEU A 254 23.27 18.86 0.14
C LEU A 254 24.64 19.53 0.01
N SER A 255 24.69 20.85 -0.15
CA SER A 255 25.93 21.63 -0.18
C SER A 255 26.56 21.67 1.22
N HIS A 256 27.36 20.65 1.52
CA HIS A 256 28.18 20.60 2.72
C HIS A 256 28.89 21.96 2.94
N GLY A 257 28.67 22.53 4.12
CA GLY A 257 29.32 23.76 4.57
C GLY A 257 28.55 25.07 4.35
N TRP A 258 27.44 25.08 3.61
CA TRP A 258 26.58 26.27 3.56
C TRP A 258 25.69 26.33 4.80
N SER A 259 25.62 27.49 5.44
CA SER A 259 24.92 27.66 6.72
C SER A 259 23.91 28.80 6.66
N THR A 260 22.74 28.58 7.26
CA THR A 260 21.73 29.61 7.50
C THR A 260 22.14 30.52 8.68
N PRO A 261 21.62 31.76 8.76
CA PRO A 261 21.87 32.64 9.92
C PRO A 261 21.49 32.00 11.26
N THR A 262 20.46 31.15 11.27
CA THR A 262 20.02 30.41 12.46
C THR A 262 21.04 29.35 12.88
N GLN A 263 21.54 28.56 11.93
CA GLN A 263 22.59 27.56 12.20
C GLN A 263 23.90 28.21 12.67
N ILE A 264 24.27 29.36 12.09
CA ILE A 264 25.44 30.14 12.56
C ILE A 264 25.19 30.62 14.00
N ALA A 265 23.99 31.14 14.31
CA ALA A 265 23.67 31.63 15.65
C ALA A 265 23.75 30.52 16.72
N GLN A 266 23.27 29.31 16.40
CA GLN A 266 23.29 28.17 17.33
C GLN A 266 24.69 27.74 17.78
N ARG A 267 25.73 28.02 16.98
CA ARG A 267 27.13 27.72 17.31
C ARG A 267 27.74 28.68 18.34
N TRP A 268 27.05 29.77 18.66
CA TRP A 268 27.56 30.86 19.50
C TRP A 268 26.65 31.13 20.70
N SER A 269 27.23 31.26 21.88
CA SER A 269 26.49 31.45 23.12
C SER A 269 25.75 32.80 23.11
N ALA A 270 24.46 32.79 23.48
CA ALA A 270 23.62 33.99 23.59
C ALA A 270 23.47 34.80 22.27
N LEU A 271 23.65 34.14 21.12
CA LEU A 271 23.48 34.76 19.81
C LEU A 271 22.13 34.39 19.18
N THR A 272 21.44 35.37 18.59
CA THR A 272 20.18 35.15 17.88
C THR A 272 20.38 35.29 16.37
N ALA A 273 19.56 34.60 15.57
CA ALA A 273 19.58 34.71 14.11
C ALA A 273 19.46 36.16 13.62
N MET A 274 18.69 37.00 14.34
CA MET A 274 18.57 38.43 14.06
C MET A 274 19.90 39.18 14.23
N ARG A 275 20.68 38.87 15.27
CA ARG A 275 22.01 39.49 15.48
C ARG A 275 23.00 39.08 14.40
N VAL A 276 23.00 37.80 14.03
CA VAL A 276 23.77 37.30 12.87
C VAL A 276 23.33 37.99 11.58
N GLY A 277 22.03 38.20 11.38
CA GLY A 277 21.47 38.93 10.25
C GLY A 277 21.98 40.38 10.14
N ARG A 278 22.13 41.08 11.27
CA ARG A 278 22.72 42.43 11.28
C ARG A 278 24.20 42.41 10.90
N LEU A 279 24.95 41.40 11.35
CA LEU A 279 26.35 41.22 10.99
C LEU A 279 26.52 40.93 9.50
N ILE A 280 25.69 40.05 8.96
CA ILE A 280 25.64 39.74 7.53
C ILE A 280 25.38 41.01 6.70
N ALA A 281 24.45 41.86 7.14
CA ALA A 281 24.16 43.13 6.48
C ALA A 281 25.34 44.11 6.59
N HIS A 282 25.97 44.20 7.76
CA HIS A 282 27.14 45.05 8.00
C HIS A 282 28.35 44.62 7.15
N LEU A 283 28.56 43.32 6.98
CA LEU A 283 29.62 42.74 6.16
C LEU A 283 29.29 42.75 4.65
N GLY A 284 28.12 43.26 4.24
CA GLY A 284 27.71 43.30 2.84
C GLY A 284 27.51 41.91 2.21
N LEU A 285 27.26 40.88 3.02
CA LEU A 285 27.19 39.49 2.55
C LEU A 285 25.81 39.14 1.98
N LYS A 286 24.77 39.88 2.38
CA LYS A 286 23.39 39.66 1.89
C LYS A 286 23.28 40.00 0.41
N GLY A 287 22.93 39.01 -0.42
CA GLY A 287 22.79 39.19 -1.88
C GLY A 287 24.12 39.18 -2.64
N SER A 288 25.24 38.99 -1.95
CA SER A 288 26.53 38.78 -2.60
C SER A 288 26.54 37.44 -3.34
N ARG A 289 26.83 37.47 -4.65
CA ARG A 289 26.87 36.26 -5.51
C ARG A 289 27.97 35.27 -5.10
N ALA A 290 29.05 35.76 -4.49
CA ALA A 290 30.18 34.95 -4.06
C ALA A 290 29.95 34.30 -2.68
N HIS A 291 29.09 34.91 -1.85
CA HIS A 291 29.03 34.60 -0.42
C HIS A 291 27.65 34.17 0.08
N SER A 292 26.60 34.43 -0.69
CA SER A 292 25.21 34.10 -0.35
C SER A 292 24.46 33.51 -1.54
N ARG A 293 23.55 32.58 -1.25
CA ARG A 293 22.58 32.04 -2.21
C ARG A 293 21.18 32.26 -1.67
N ALA A 294 20.29 32.74 -2.53
CA ALA A 294 18.89 32.96 -2.20
C ALA A 294 18.15 31.62 -2.25
N VAL A 295 17.44 31.30 -1.17
CA VAL A 295 16.47 30.20 -1.12
C VAL A 295 15.14 30.77 -1.60
N ILE A 296 14.71 30.31 -2.78
CA ILE A 296 13.52 30.80 -3.47
C ILE A 296 12.44 29.73 -3.34
N THR A 297 11.25 30.12 -2.91
CA THR A 297 10.10 29.20 -2.92
C THR A 297 9.33 29.37 -4.22
N LYS A 298 9.16 28.29 -4.99
CA LYS A 298 8.25 28.23 -6.12
C LYS A 298 6.95 27.56 -5.68
N ALA A 299 6.01 28.34 -5.17
CA ALA A 299 4.63 27.88 -5.11
C ALA A 299 4.02 27.98 -6.53
N ARG A 300 3.32 26.94 -6.99
CA ARG A 300 2.68 26.91 -8.33
C ARG A 300 1.81 28.17 -8.52
N GLY A 301 2.15 29.00 -9.50
CA GLY A 301 1.36 30.19 -9.88
C GLY A 301 1.74 31.52 -9.21
N HIS A 302 2.81 31.59 -8.40
CA HIS A 302 3.26 32.84 -7.77
C HIS A 302 4.65 33.28 -8.25
N GLU A 303 4.91 34.60 -8.19
CA GLU A 303 6.24 35.17 -8.48
C GLU A 303 7.31 34.59 -7.55
N ARG A 304 8.54 34.44 -8.08
CA ARG A 304 9.69 33.93 -7.33
C ARG A 304 10.03 34.89 -6.19
N THR A 305 9.63 34.54 -4.97
CA THR A 305 9.98 35.29 -3.76
C THR A 305 11.16 34.63 -3.06
N VAL A 306 12.14 35.44 -2.67
CA VAL A 306 13.28 34.97 -1.88
C VAL A 306 12.82 34.84 -0.43
N VAL A 307 12.75 33.61 0.06
CA VAL A 307 12.28 33.31 1.42
C VAL A 307 13.41 33.43 2.44
N SER A 308 14.62 33.02 2.08
CA SER A 308 15.80 33.16 2.95
C SER A 308 17.10 33.16 2.16
N TYR A 309 18.23 33.32 2.85
CA TYR A 309 19.58 33.21 2.27
C TYR A 309 20.40 32.20 3.05
N VAL A 310 21.19 31.39 2.32
CA VAL A 310 22.24 30.52 2.86
C VAL A 310 23.61 31.09 2.51
N TYR A 311 24.59 30.91 3.39
CA TYR A 311 25.91 31.53 3.30
C TYR A 311 27.00 30.48 3.13
N SER A 312 27.91 30.73 2.18
CA SER A 312 29.06 29.86 1.89
C SER A 312 30.02 29.72 3.10
N PRO A 313 30.85 28.67 3.17
CA PRO A 313 31.86 28.51 4.23
C PRO A 313 32.77 29.72 4.41
N ALA A 314 33.18 30.37 3.31
CA ALA A 314 34.00 31.58 3.35
C ALA A 314 33.26 32.76 4.00
N ALA A 315 31.96 32.91 3.70
CA ALA A 315 31.11 33.91 4.33
C ALA A 315 30.90 33.61 5.83
N VAL A 316 30.71 32.33 6.18
CA VAL A 316 30.62 31.88 7.58
C VAL A 316 31.91 32.24 8.32
N ALA A 317 33.09 31.97 7.76
CA ALA A 317 34.36 32.32 8.39
C ALA A 317 34.52 33.83 8.65
N LEU A 318 34.05 34.69 7.74
CA LEU A 318 34.04 36.14 7.95
C LEU A 318 33.10 36.55 9.08
N ILE A 319 31.90 35.99 9.12
CA ILE A 319 30.91 36.24 10.17
C ILE A 319 31.46 35.79 11.53
N GLU A 320 32.07 34.61 11.59
CA GLU A 320 32.65 34.03 12.80
C GLU A 320 33.86 34.82 13.30
N ARG A 321 34.73 35.29 12.40
CA ARG A 321 35.84 36.18 12.76
C ARG A 321 35.34 37.49 13.39
N GLU A 322 34.27 38.04 12.85
CA GLU A 322 33.65 39.27 13.37
C GLU A 322 32.89 39.04 14.69
N LEU A 323 32.37 37.83 14.91
CA LEU A 323 31.79 37.45 16.21
C LEU A 323 32.88 37.28 17.27
N SER A 324 34.00 36.65 16.92
CA SER A 324 35.18 36.56 17.80
C SER A 324 35.73 37.94 18.18
N SER A 325 35.86 38.85 17.20
CA SER A 325 36.41 40.20 17.46
C SER A 325 35.53 41.02 18.41
N ARG A 326 34.22 40.74 18.42
CA ARG A 326 33.23 41.37 19.32
C ARG A 326 33.09 40.68 20.68
N GLY A 327 33.91 39.66 20.95
CA GLY A 327 33.97 38.98 22.23
C GLY A 327 32.87 37.94 22.47
N PHE A 328 32.15 37.52 21.44
CA PHE A 328 31.22 36.38 21.56
C PHE A 328 32.01 35.09 21.75
N ARG A 329 31.42 34.10 22.43
CA ARG A 329 32.02 32.78 22.66
C ARG A 329 31.27 31.72 21.87
N ARG A 330 31.97 30.71 21.39
CA ARG A 330 31.36 29.52 20.81
C ARG A 330 30.72 28.67 21.91
N CYS A 331 29.65 27.98 21.56
CA CYS A 331 29.02 26.99 22.44
C CYS A 331 29.95 25.79 22.62
N ALA A 332 30.09 25.28 23.86
CA ALA A 332 30.96 24.14 24.16
C ALA A 332 30.63 22.87 23.35
N CYS A 333 29.35 22.67 22.98
CA CYS A 333 28.95 21.55 22.10
C CYS A 333 29.47 21.71 20.66
N ALA A 334 29.58 22.94 20.15
CA ALA A 334 30.10 23.19 18.81
C ALA A 334 31.63 23.03 18.72
N GLU A 335 32.33 23.17 19.84
CA GLU A 335 33.77 22.90 19.93
C GLU A 335 34.11 21.40 19.89
N LEU A 336 33.18 20.53 20.30
CA LEU A 336 33.32 19.07 20.23
C LEU A 336 33.08 18.53 18.81
N GLU A 337 32.09 19.05 18.09
CA GLU A 337 31.87 18.72 16.67
C GLU A 337 33.06 19.14 15.79
N ALA A 338 33.66 20.30 16.06
CA ALA A 338 34.84 20.78 15.35
C ALA A 338 36.12 19.95 15.63
N ARG A 339 36.16 19.21 16.76
CA ARG A 339 37.29 18.34 17.14
C ARG A 339 37.16 16.90 16.65
N GLY A 340 36.04 16.52 16.04
CA GLY A 340 35.88 15.19 15.45
C GLY A 340 35.78 14.04 16.47
N ASP A 341 35.41 14.33 17.72
CA ASP A 341 35.18 13.27 18.71
C ASP A 341 33.77 12.70 18.56
N ALA A 342 33.65 11.71 17.66
CA ALA A 342 32.45 10.93 17.38
C ALA A 342 32.02 10.00 18.54
N ARG A 343 31.87 10.53 19.76
CA ARG A 343 31.52 9.73 20.95
C ARG A 343 30.16 10.04 21.59
N TRP A 344 29.39 11.01 21.08
CA TRP A 344 28.16 11.47 21.76
C TRP A 344 26.84 11.37 20.98
N ALA A 345 26.79 10.60 19.88
CA ALA A 345 25.51 10.33 19.21
C ALA A 345 24.56 9.36 19.98
N ALA A 346 24.95 8.86 21.16
CA ALA A 346 24.23 7.78 21.85
C ALA A 346 23.37 8.20 23.07
N PHE A 347 23.30 9.47 23.46
CA PHE A 347 22.68 9.86 24.75
C PHE A 347 21.35 10.63 24.67
N GLY A 348 20.73 10.75 23.50
CA GLY A 348 19.51 11.57 23.32
C GLY A 348 18.17 10.83 23.15
N ALA A 349 18.13 9.50 23.28
CA ALA A 349 16.92 8.71 22.97
C ALA A 349 16.20 8.12 24.20
N GLN A 350 16.41 8.66 25.39
CA GLN A 350 15.60 8.36 26.57
C GLN A 350 15.30 9.65 27.33
N GLU A 351 14.20 10.29 26.95
CA GLU A 351 13.26 11.03 27.82
C GLU A 351 12.40 11.94 26.92
N GLN A 352 11.29 11.39 26.42
CA GLN A 352 9.96 12.00 26.40
C GLN A 352 8.93 11.05 25.79
#